data_AF-A0A6N8FDE2-F1
#
_entry.id   AF-A0A6N8FDE2-F1
#
_cell.length_a   1.000
_cell.length_b   1.000
_cell.length_c   1.000
_cell.angle_alpha   90.00
_cell.angle_beta   90.00
_cell.angle_gamma   90.00
#
_symmetry.space_group_name_H-M   'P 1'
#
loop_
_entity.id
_entity.type
_entity.pdbx_description
1 polymer ?
#
loop_
_entity_poly.entity_id
_entity_poly.type
_entity_poly.pdbx_seq_one_letter_code
_entity_poly.pdbx_strand_id
1 'polypeptide(L)'
;MNGWGEVDKMSFNATDPAEKEAGHEYTATLSLGADNVFFKVATGDWATINLGSATDGVEALAVDTPVVLGGANDNNLSFDPAAAGDFKFIFNDKTKTLTISND
;
A
#
# COMPACT_ATOMS: atom_id res chain seq x y z
N MET A 1 18.20 9.61 2.53
CA MET A 1 16.88 9.37 3.15
C MET A 1 16.85 7.95 3.67
N ASN A 2 16.14 7.72 4.78
CA ASN A 2 15.98 6.42 5.47
C ASN A 2 14.95 5.50 4.77
N GLY A 3 14.84 5.56 3.44
CA GLY A 3 13.87 4.79 2.66
C GLY A 3 12.42 5.33 2.66
N TRP A 4 12.05 6.23 3.57
CA TRP A 4 10.73 6.85 3.59
C TRP A 4 10.64 8.07 2.67
N GLY A 5 9.55 8.17 1.91
CA GLY A 5 9.28 9.31 1.03
C GLY A 5 8.47 8.89 -0.19
N GLU A 6 8.50 9.74 -1.21
CA GLU A 6 7.72 9.53 -2.43
C GLU A 6 8.51 8.83 -3.54
N VAL A 7 9.44 7.91 -3.21
CA VAL A 7 10.17 7.18 -4.26
C VAL A 7 9.25 6.14 -4.90
N ASP A 8 8.45 5.46 -4.08
CA ASP A 8 7.53 4.38 -4.49
C ASP A 8 6.11 4.91 -4.72
N LYS A 9 5.97 5.90 -5.61
CA LYS A 9 4.67 6.56 -5.86
C LYS A 9 3.67 5.61 -6.49
N MET A 10 2.47 5.55 -5.89
CA MET A 10 1.34 4.88 -6.51
C MET A 10 0.73 5.75 -7.61
N SER A 11 0.36 5.12 -8.72
CA SER A 11 -0.33 5.74 -9.85
C SER A 11 -1.82 5.41 -9.81
N PHE A 12 -2.66 6.40 -10.10
CA PHE A 12 -4.10 6.21 -10.21
C PHE A 12 -4.44 5.18 -11.31
N ASN A 13 -5.24 4.19 -10.96
CA ASN A 13 -5.76 3.17 -11.86
C ASN A 13 -7.28 3.39 -12.02
N ALA A 14 -7.68 3.94 -13.17
CA ALA A 14 -9.09 4.09 -13.49
C ALA A 14 -9.72 2.70 -13.68
N THR A 15 -10.66 2.32 -12.80
CA THR A 15 -11.37 1.04 -12.91
C THR A 15 -12.42 1.05 -14.02
N ASP A 16 -12.87 2.24 -14.45
CA ASP A 16 -13.63 2.47 -15.68
C ASP A 16 -12.84 3.44 -16.59
N PRO A 17 -12.38 2.99 -17.77
CA PRO A 17 -11.66 3.85 -18.72
C PRO A 17 -12.47 5.05 -19.22
N ALA A 18 -13.80 5.01 -19.15
CA ALA A 18 -14.69 6.10 -19.56
C ALA A 18 -14.82 7.19 -18.49
N GLU A 19 -14.58 6.85 -17.22
CA GLU A 19 -14.82 7.71 -16.07
C GLU A 19 -13.51 7.88 -15.29
N LYS A 20 -12.87 9.04 -15.47
CA LYS A 20 -11.58 9.37 -14.81
C LYS A 20 -11.64 9.37 -13.28
N GLU A 21 -12.85 9.30 -12.69
CA GLU A 21 -13.10 9.24 -11.25
C GLU A 21 -13.61 7.87 -10.77
N ALA A 22 -13.83 6.90 -11.66
CA ALA A 22 -14.55 5.67 -11.32
C ALA A 22 -13.75 4.63 -10.51
N GLY A 23 -12.44 4.75 -10.47
CA GLY A 23 -11.60 3.85 -9.69
C GLY A 23 -10.90 4.61 -8.62
N HIS A 24 -11.33 4.53 -7.36
CA HIS A 24 -10.54 5.05 -6.24
C HIS A 24 -9.26 4.21 -5.99
N GLU A 25 -8.72 3.58 -7.03
CA GLU A 25 -7.64 2.61 -6.97
C GLU A 25 -6.32 3.26 -7.37
N TYR A 26 -5.28 3.00 -6.60
CA TYR A 26 -3.92 3.46 -6.81
C TYR A 26 -2.99 2.25 -6.75
N THR A 27 -2.04 2.17 -7.67
CA THR A 27 -1.18 1.00 -7.80
C THR A 27 0.30 1.34 -7.91
N ALA A 28 1.15 0.49 -7.33
CA ALA A 28 2.60 0.51 -7.56
C ALA A 28 3.09 -0.94 -7.67
N THR A 29 3.90 -1.23 -8.70
CA THR A 29 4.64 -2.50 -8.78
C THR A 29 6.05 -2.26 -8.26
N LEU A 30 6.47 -3.05 -7.27
CA LEU A 30 7.79 -2.95 -6.63
C LEU A 30 8.51 -4.29 -6.72
N SER A 31 9.78 -4.25 -7.13
CA SER A 31 10.68 -5.40 -7.05
C SER A 31 11.24 -5.54 -5.64
N LEU A 32 10.87 -6.60 -4.94
CA LEU A 32 11.26 -6.85 -3.54
C LEU A 32 12.14 -8.11 -3.44
N GLY A 33 13.08 -8.09 -2.49
CA GLY A 33 13.82 -9.28 -2.05
C GLY A 33 12.98 -10.16 -1.15
N ALA A 34 13.52 -11.32 -0.73
CA ALA A 34 12.91 -12.19 0.28
C ALA A 34 13.21 -11.68 1.70
N ASP A 35 12.86 -10.43 1.96
CA ASP A 35 13.13 -9.71 3.20
C ASP A 35 11.87 -8.98 3.68
N ASN A 36 11.66 -8.96 4.99
CA ASN A 36 10.54 -8.23 5.58
C ASN A 36 10.71 -6.71 5.38
N VAL A 37 9.72 -6.07 4.76
CA VAL A 37 9.66 -4.63 4.55
C VAL A 37 8.61 -3.98 5.44
N PHE A 38 8.86 -2.75 5.88
CA PHE A 38 7.93 -1.95 6.67
C PHE A 38 7.56 -0.68 5.90
N PHE A 39 6.28 -0.35 5.86
CA PHE A 39 5.79 0.76 5.04
C PHE A 39 4.47 1.34 5.56
N LYS A 40 4.05 2.45 4.95
CA LYS A 40 2.73 3.07 5.08
C LYS A 40 2.25 3.53 3.71
N VAL A 41 0.95 3.77 3.61
CA VAL A 41 0.36 4.47 2.47
C VAL A 41 0.12 5.91 2.89
N ALA A 42 0.81 6.86 2.27
CA ALA A 42 0.74 8.27 2.65
C ALA A 42 0.80 9.21 1.45
N THR A 43 0.21 10.38 1.60
CA THR A 43 0.48 11.53 0.73
C THR A 43 1.83 12.15 1.09
N GLY A 44 2.45 12.87 0.16
CA GLY A 44 3.76 13.50 0.36
C GLY A 44 3.86 14.46 1.54
N ASP A 45 2.72 15.06 1.92
CA ASP A 45 2.60 15.95 3.08
C ASP A 45 2.48 15.20 4.42
N TRP A 46 2.34 13.87 4.39
CA TRP A 46 2.10 13.00 5.56
C TRP A 46 0.87 13.38 6.40
N ALA A 47 -0.02 14.22 5.87
CA ALA A 47 -1.11 14.82 6.60
C ALA A 47 -2.48 14.53 5.97
N THR A 48 -2.58 14.54 4.64
CA THR A 48 -3.86 14.27 3.95
C THR A 48 -4.23 12.78 4.03
N ILE A 49 -3.26 11.91 3.74
CA ILE A 49 -3.33 10.46 3.93
C ILE A 49 -2.07 10.05 4.68
N ASN A 50 -2.24 9.30 5.77
CA ASN A 50 -1.16 8.66 6.52
C ASN A 50 -1.74 7.39 7.15
N LEU A 51 -1.73 6.32 6.37
CA LEU A 51 -2.41 5.07 6.70
C LEU A 51 -1.40 3.97 7.00
N GLY A 52 -1.66 3.26 8.08
CA GLY A 52 -0.86 2.13 8.54
C GLY A 52 -1.75 1.04 9.13
N SER A 53 -1.26 0.37 10.18
CA SER A 53 -2.02 -0.67 10.85
C SER A 53 -3.35 -0.14 11.40
N ALA A 54 -4.43 -0.91 11.22
CA ALA A 54 -5.72 -0.68 11.88
C ALA A 54 -5.75 -1.15 13.34
N THR A 55 -4.72 -1.88 13.76
CA THR A 55 -4.57 -2.44 15.10
C THR A 55 -3.41 -1.77 15.84
N ASP A 56 -3.25 -2.12 17.12
CA ASP A 56 -2.06 -1.75 17.87
C ASP A 56 -0.88 -2.62 17.43
N GLY A 57 0.23 -1.99 17.02
CA GLY A 57 1.41 -2.67 16.51
C GLY A 57 1.43 -2.81 14.98
N VAL A 58 2.37 -3.61 14.48
CA VAL A 58 2.60 -3.79 13.04
C VAL A 58 1.61 -4.82 12.48
N GLU A 59 0.87 -4.44 11.43
CA GLU A 59 -0.03 -5.35 10.72
C GLU A 59 0.72 -6.02 9.56
N ALA A 60 0.78 -7.35 9.56
CA ALA A 60 1.42 -8.12 8.51
C ALA A 60 0.43 -8.41 7.37
N LEU A 61 0.79 -7.99 6.15
CA LEU A 61 0.02 -8.27 4.95
C LEU A 61 0.44 -9.62 4.33
N ALA A 62 -0.51 -10.27 3.68
CA ALA A 62 -0.32 -11.47 2.88
C ALA A 62 -0.80 -11.23 1.45
N VAL A 63 -0.20 -11.96 0.50
CA VAL A 63 -0.60 -11.92 -0.91
C VAL A 63 -2.07 -12.28 -1.06
N ASP A 64 -2.76 -11.57 -1.95
CA ASP A 64 -4.17 -11.71 -2.30
C ASP A 64 -5.14 -11.60 -1.11
N THR A 65 -4.68 -11.03 0.00
CA THR A 65 -5.48 -10.81 1.22
C THR A 65 -5.73 -9.32 1.41
N PRO A 66 -6.95 -8.82 1.17
CA PRO A 66 -7.27 -7.41 1.36
C PRO A 66 -7.24 -7.04 2.84
N VAL A 67 -6.57 -5.92 3.18
CA VAL A 67 -6.48 -5.39 4.55
C VAL A 67 -7.02 -3.96 4.58
N VAL A 68 -7.91 -3.68 5.52
CA VAL A 68 -8.38 -2.30 5.77
C VAL A 68 -7.33 -1.59 6.63
N LEU A 69 -6.85 -0.44 6.14
CA LEU A 69 -5.81 0.35 6.79
C LEU A 69 -6.41 1.29 7.84
N GLY A 70 -5.67 1.52 8.93
CA GLY A 70 -6.00 2.50 9.96
C GLY A 70 -5.34 3.84 9.70
N GLY A 71 -6.05 4.94 9.96
CA GLY A 71 -5.53 6.31 9.77
C GLY A 71 -5.18 7.07 11.04
N ALA A 72 -5.35 6.47 12.23
CA ALA A 72 -5.23 7.18 13.51
C ALA A 72 -3.95 6.84 14.29
N ASN A 73 -3.17 5.86 13.85
CA ASN A 73 -2.05 5.32 14.62
C ASN A 73 -0.73 5.45 13.83
N ASP A 74 0.37 5.73 14.53
CA ASP A 74 1.71 5.83 13.95
C ASP A 74 2.28 4.47 13.49
N ASN A 75 1.51 3.39 13.59
CA ASN A 75 1.95 2.01 13.37
C ASN A 75 2.15 1.68 11.89
N ASN A 76 3.21 0.93 11.59
CA ASN A 76 3.55 0.51 10.23
C ASN A 76 2.79 -0.76 9.80
N LEU A 77 2.76 -0.98 8.49
CA LEU A 77 2.44 -2.26 7.87
C LEU A 77 3.74 -3.04 7.67
N SER A 78 3.65 -4.36 7.57
CA SER A 78 4.77 -5.20 7.13
C SER A 78 4.38 -6.18 6.04
N PHE A 79 5.33 -6.51 5.17
CA PHE A 79 5.18 -7.55 4.16
C PHE A 79 6.48 -8.34 4.06
N ASP A 80 6.39 -9.67 4.17
CA ASP A 80 7.54 -10.58 4.15
C ASP A 80 7.34 -11.62 3.02
N PRO A 81 7.76 -11.30 1.79
CA PRO A 81 7.61 -12.21 0.66
C PRO A 81 8.52 -13.42 0.81
N ALA A 82 7.97 -14.62 0.56
CA ALA A 82 8.72 -15.88 0.69
C ALA A 82 9.87 -16.04 -0.32
N ALA A 83 9.86 -15.27 -1.41
CA ALA A 83 10.89 -15.22 -2.43
C ALA A 83 10.95 -13.81 -3.04
N ALA A 84 12.11 -13.45 -3.59
CA ALA A 84 12.23 -12.22 -4.36
C ALA A 84 11.33 -12.25 -5.59
N GLY A 85 10.73 -11.11 -5.93
CA GLY A 85 9.78 -11.00 -7.03
C GLY A 85 9.20 -9.59 -7.18
N ASP A 86 8.36 -9.43 -8.19
CA ASP A 86 7.59 -8.22 -8.41
C ASP A 86 6.22 -8.36 -7.75
N PHE A 87 5.87 -7.35 -6.95
CA PHE A 87 4.62 -7.31 -6.20
C PHE A 87 3.87 -6.05 -6.52
N LYS A 88 2.59 -6.21 -6.85
CA LYS A 88 1.68 -5.10 -7.13
C LYS A 88 0.88 -4.75 -5.88
N PHE A 89 1.10 -3.55 -5.38
CA PHE A 89 0.33 -2.93 -4.31
C PHE A 89 -0.88 -2.24 -4.92
N ILE A 90 -2.07 -2.52 -4.40
CA ILE A 90 -3.35 -2.02 -4.92
C ILE A 90 -4.13 -1.40 -3.76
N PHE A 91 -4.18 -0.07 -3.71
CA PHE A 91 -4.84 0.69 -2.66
C PHE A 91 -6.16 1.29 -3.17
N ASN A 92 -7.27 1.01 -2.47
CA ASN A 92 -8.55 1.66 -2.70
C ASN A 92 -8.77 2.76 -1.66
N ASP A 93 -8.76 4.03 -2.08
CA ASP A 93 -8.91 5.17 -1.18
C ASP A 93 -10.32 5.26 -0.56
N LYS A 94 -11.37 4.78 -1.24
CA LYS A 94 -12.72 4.84 -0.69
C LYS A 94 -12.94 3.83 0.43
N THR A 95 -12.50 2.58 0.22
CA THR A 95 -12.64 1.51 1.23
C THR A 95 -11.46 1.48 2.21
N LYS A 96 -10.42 2.27 1.95
CA LYS A 96 -9.15 2.27 2.68
C LYS A 96 -8.53 0.87 2.73
N THR A 97 -8.69 0.09 1.66
CA THR A 97 -8.22 -1.29 1.57
C THR A 97 -6.94 -1.36 0.75
N LEU A 98 -5.95 -2.13 1.21
CA LEU A 98 -4.75 -2.46 0.48
C LEU A 98 -4.70 -3.96 0.21
N THR A 99 -4.40 -4.34 -1.03
CA THR A 99 -4.11 -5.71 -1.44
C THR A 99 -2.72 -5.74 -2.08
N ILE A 100 -1.96 -6.80 -1.81
CA ILE A 100 -0.70 -7.09 -2.50
C ILE A 100 -0.93 -8.33 -3.37
N SER A 101 -0.66 -8.25 -4.67
CA SER A 101 -0.66 -9.42 -5.56
C SER A 101 0.75 -9.68 -6.10
N ASN A 102 0.99 -10.90 -6.57
CA ASN A 102 2.12 -11.13 -7.49
C ASN A 102 1.82 -10.41 -8.81
N ASP A 103 2.85 -9.86 -9.46
CA ASP A 103 2.75 -9.27 -10.81
C ASP A 103 3.41 -10.17 -11.88
#